data_AF-A0A945QIS5-F1
#
_entry.id   AF-A0A945QIS5-F1
#
_cell.length_a   1.000
_cell.length_b   1.000
_cell.length_c   1.000
_cell.angle_alpha   90.00
_cell.angle_beta   90.00
_cell.angle_gamma   90.00
#
_symmetry.space_group_name_H-M   'P 1'
#
loop_
_entity.id
_entity.type
_entity.pdbx_description
1 polymer ?
#
loop_
_entity_poly.entity_id
_entity_poly.type
_entity_poly.pdbx_seq_one_letter_code
_entity_poly.pdbx_strand_id
1 'polypeptide(L)'
;LARTVHWLLLLGALAMPIAGIAHALGEGREISVFGLFSFGRIAPDEALAEWAGAVHENAAFALIALIALHLVGALKHHWIDRDGTLTRMLGR
;
A
#
# COMPACT_ATOMS: atom_id res chain seq x y z
N LEU A 1 -10.74 -15.48 6.68
CA LEU A 1 -10.71 -14.00 6.77
C LEU A 1 -9.29 -13.46 6.97
N ALA A 2 -8.58 -13.82 8.06
CA ALA A 2 -7.23 -13.30 8.34
C ALA A 2 -6.22 -13.46 7.18
N ARG A 3 -6.16 -14.65 6.56
CA ARG A 3 -5.30 -14.92 5.39
C ARG A 3 -5.65 -14.03 4.18
N THR A 4 -6.93 -13.81 3.92
CA THR A 4 -7.41 -12.97 2.82
C THR A 4 -7.02 -11.51 3.04
N VAL A 5 -7.30 -10.97 4.24
CA VAL A 5 -6.92 -9.59 4.60
C VAL A 5 -5.41 -9.40 4.50
N HIS A 6 -4.62 -10.37 4.97
CA HIS A 6 -3.16 -10.30 4.87
C HIS A 6 -2.66 -10.26 3.42
N TRP A 7 -3.19 -11.11 2.53
CA TRP A 7 -2.83 -11.05 1.10
C TRP A 7 -3.27 -9.75 0.43
N LEU A 8 -4.45 -9.22 0.77
CA LEU A 8 -4.90 -7.93 0.26
C LEU A 8 -3.98 -6.79 0.72
N LEU A 9 -3.50 -6.83 1.98
CA LEU A 9 -2.52 -5.87 2.47
C LEU A 9 -1.20 -5.94 1.69
N LEU A 10 -0.70 -7.15 1.40
CA LEU A 10 0.53 -7.32 0.63
C LEU A 10 0.39 -6.81 -0.81
N LEU A 11 -0.72 -7.17 -1.47
CA LEU A 11 -1.00 -6.72 -2.84
C LEU A 11 -1.20 -5.21 -2.89
N GLY A 12 -1.97 -4.64 -1.96
CA GLY A 12 -2.18 -3.20 -1.88
C GLY A 12 -0.87 -2.45 -1.58
N ALA A 13 -0.05 -2.95 -0.66
CA ALA A 13 1.25 -2.36 -0.32
C ALA A 13 2.22 -2.35 -1.51
N LEU A 14 2.12 -3.33 -2.42
CA LEU A 14 2.87 -3.35 -3.67
C LEU A 14 2.24 -2.44 -4.75
N ALA A 15 0.91 -2.42 -4.85
CA ALA A 15 0.19 -1.62 -5.83
C ALA A 15 0.36 -0.11 -5.58
N MET A 16 0.39 0.33 -4.32
CA MET A 16 0.57 1.73 -3.94
C MET A 16 1.81 2.41 -4.55
N PRO A 17 3.04 1.91 -4.35
CA PRO A 17 4.22 2.53 -4.93
C PRO A 17 4.24 2.44 -6.45
N ILE A 18 3.72 1.36 -7.03
CA ILE A 18 3.63 1.21 -8.49
C ILE A 18 2.70 2.29 -9.07
N ALA A 19 1.52 2.48 -8.49
CA ALA A 19 0.57 3.51 -8.91
C ALA A 19 1.14 4.93 -8.69
N GLY A 20 1.85 5.17 -7.59
CA GLY A 20 2.48 6.46 -7.30
C GLY A 20 3.60 6.80 -8.30
N ILE A 21 4.43 5.82 -8.65
CA ILE A 21 5.44 5.97 -9.71
C ILE A 21 4.75 6.24 -11.05
N ALA A 22 3.75 5.45 -11.43
CA ALA A 22 3.04 5.63 -12.69
C ALA A 22 2.37 7.01 -12.79
N HIS A 23 1.77 7.51 -11.71
CA HIS A 23 1.19 8.84 -11.64
C HIS A 23 2.26 9.93 -11.83
N ALA A 24 3.39 9.85 -11.12
CA ALA A 24 4.48 10.81 -11.25
C ALA A 24 5.09 10.81 -12.67
N LEU A 25 5.24 9.63 -13.29
CA LEU A 25 5.67 9.50 -14.68
C LEU A 25 4.66 10.12 -15.65
N GLY A 26 3.36 9.89 -15.46
CA GLY A 26 2.29 10.47 -16.26
C GLY A 26 2.28 12.01 -16.22
N GLU A 27 2.60 12.61 -15.08
CA GLU A 27 2.73 14.07 -14.97
C GLU A 27 4.06 14.61 -15.55
N GLY A 28 4.92 13.75 -16.09
CA GLY A 28 6.25 14.09 -16.58
C GLY A 28 7.21 14.53 -15.48
N ARG A 29 6.92 14.18 -14.21
CA ARG A 29 7.79 14.49 -13.08
C ARG A 29 8.98 13.55 -13.03
N GLU A 30 10.10 14.09 -12.58
CA GLU A 30 11.27 13.30 -12.27
C GLU A 30 11.14 12.70 -10.86
N ILE A 31 11.48 11.42 -10.73
CA ILE A 31 11.42 10.68 -9.46
C ILE A 31 12.83 10.59 -8.90
N SER A 32 13.05 11.16 -7.73
CA SER A 32 14.33 11.05 -7.02
C SER A 32 14.37 9.83 -6.10
N VAL A 33 15.41 9.00 -6.25
CA VAL A 33 15.65 7.83 -5.40
C VAL A 33 16.56 8.24 -4.26
N PHE A 34 15.95 8.63 -3.13
CA PHE A 34 16.64 9.03 -1.90
C PHE A 34 17.69 10.15 -2.10
N GLY A 35 17.56 10.97 -3.16
CA GLY A 35 18.53 12.01 -3.50
C GLY A 35 19.83 11.51 -4.16
N LEU A 36 19.97 10.20 -4.41
CA LEU A 36 21.18 9.61 -4.99
C LEU A 36 21.23 9.76 -6.51
N PHE A 37 20.09 9.51 -7.16
CA PHE A 37 19.90 9.70 -8.58
C PHE A 37 18.41 9.93 -8.84
N SER A 38 18.10 10.42 -10.04
CA SER A 38 16.74 10.71 -10.47
C SER A 38 16.47 10.07 -11.83
N PHE A 39 15.22 9.68 -12.08
CA PHE A 39 14.81 9.04 -13.33
C PHE A 39 13.37 9.39 -13.69
N GLY A 40 12.93 8.98 -14.89
CA GLY A 40 11.50 8.97 -15.22
C GLY A 40 10.94 10.25 -15.81
N ARG A 41 11.79 11.22 -16.20
CA ARG A 41 11.33 12.40 -16.95
C ARG A 41 10.94 12.01 -18.38
N ILE A 42 9.68 11.62 -18.55
CA ILE A 42 9.06 11.28 -19.84
C ILE A 42 8.16 12.41 -20.32
N ALA A 43 7.66 12.31 -21.56
CA ALA A 43 6.61 13.20 -22.04
C ALA A 43 5.34 13.01 -21.20
N PRO A 44 4.67 14.09 -20.75
CA PRO A 44 3.44 13.97 -19.99
C PRO A 44 2.36 13.17 -20.74
N ASP A 45 1.63 12.36 -19.99
CA ASP A 45 0.46 11.58 -20.41
C ASP A 45 -0.64 11.78 -19.36
N GLU A 46 -1.59 12.65 -19.67
CA GLU A 46 -2.68 13.05 -18.78
C GLU A 46 -3.60 11.87 -18.44
N ALA A 47 -3.87 10.99 -19.40
CA ALA A 47 -4.72 9.82 -19.18
C ALA A 47 -4.05 8.83 -18.20
N LEU A 48 -2.73 8.63 -18.33
CA LEU A 48 -1.97 7.83 -17.38
C LEU A 48 -1.95 8.48 -16.00
N ALA A 49 -1.70 9.79 -15.93
CA ALA A 49 -1.65 10.55 -14.68
C ALA A 49 -2.98 10.45 -13.90
N GLU A 50 -4.11 10.72 -14.55
CA GLU A 50 -5.43 10.65 -13.93
C GLU A 50 -5.76 9.24 -13.45
N TRP A 51 -5.56 8.24 -14.31
CA TRP A 51 -5.88 6.85 -13.98
C TRP A 51 -5.01 6.34 -12.82
N ALA A 52 -3.69 6.55 -12.89
CA ALA A 52 -2.77 6.09 -11.85
C ALA A 52 -2.97 6.85 -10.53
N GLY A 53 -3.30 8.15 -10.60
CA GLY A 53 -3.65 8.96 -9.44
C GLY A 53 -4.92 8.44 -8.75
N ALA A 54 -5.97 8.17 -9.51
CA ALA A 54 -7.21 7.61 -8.98
C ALA A 54 -7.00 6.21 -8.36
N VAL A 55 -6.17 5.36 -8.99
CA VAL A 55 -5.79 4.06 -8.42
C VAL A 55 -5.03 4.24 -7.11
N HIS A 56 -4.05 5.16 -7.06
CA HIS A 56 -3.25 5.42 -5.87
C HIS A 56 -4.10 5.93 -4.70
N GLU A 57 -5.00 6.87 -4.95
CA GLU A 57 -5.90 7.41 -3.92
C GLU A 57 -6.85 6.34 -3.37
N ASN A 58 -7.52 5.60 -4.25
CA ASN A 58 -8.44 4.53 -3.83
C ASN A 58 -7.70 3.40 -3.09
N ALA A 59 -6.50 3.03 -3.55
CA ALA A 59 -5.67 2.05 -2.87
C ALA A 59 -5.22 2.52 -1.48
N ALA A 60 -4.97 3.82 -1.29
CA ALA A 60 -4.65 4.39 0.02
C ALA A 60 -5.82 4.21 1.01
N PHE A 61 -7.03 4.59 0.62
CA PHE A 61 -8.22 4.42 1.46
C PHE A 61 -8.52 2.94 1.75
N ALA A 62 -8.40 2.07 0.74
CA ALA A 62 -8.59 0.63 0.91
C ALA A 62 -7.57 0.01 1.88
N LEU A 63 -6.29 0.39 1.77
CA LEU A 63 -5.24 -0.06 2.68
C LEU A 63 -5.47 0.40 4.11
N ILE A 64 -5.87 1.66 4.32
CA ILE A 64 -6.19 2.17 5.66
C ILE A 64 -7.29 1.32 6.29
N ALA A 65 -8.37 1.03 5.56
CA ALA A 65 -9.45 0.18 6.04
C ALA A 65 -8.98 -1.25 6.35
N LEU A 66 -8.16 -1.85 5.48
CA LEU A 66 -7.61 -3.19 5.68
C LEU A 66 -6.65 -3.26 6.87
N ILE A 67 -5.82 -2.24 7.08
CA ILE A 67 -4.91 -2.12 8.23
C ILE A 67 -5.73 -2.05 9.52
N ALA A 68 -6.77 -1.21 9.55
CA ALA A 68 -7.66 -1.11 10.71
C ALA A 68 -8.33 -2.46 11.02
N LEU A 69 -8.86 -3.14 10.00
CA LEU A 69 -9.47 -4.46 10.14
C LEU A 69 -8.45 -5.51 10.64
N HIS A 70 -7.23 -5.47 10.12
CA HIS A 70 -6.16 -6.36 10.53
C HIS A 70 -5.76 -6.14 11.99
N LEU A 71 -5.60 -4.89 12.41
CA LEU A 71 -5.28 -4.51 13.79
C LEU A 71 -6.37 -4.97 14.75
N VAL A 72 -7.64 -4.67 14.46
CA VAL A 72 -8.78 -5.11 15.28
C VAL A 72 -8.83 -6.64 15.35
N GLY A 73 -8.58 -7.33 14.24
CA GLY A 73 -8.48 -8.79 14.20
C GLY A 73 -7.38 -9.31 15.12
N ALA A 74 -6.16 -8.78 15.03
CA ALA A 74 -5.04 -9.19 15.87
C ALA A 74 -5.31 -8.96 17.38
N LEU A 75 -5.95 -7.83 17.72
CA LEU A 75 -6.34 -7.51 19.09
C LEU A 75 -7.45 -8.43 19.61
N LYS A 76 -8.44 -8.75 18.78
CA LYS A 76 -9.51 -9.72 19.10
C LYS A 76 -8.91 -11.10 19.38
N HIS A 77 -7.98 -11.54 18.53
CA HIS A 77 -7.26 -12.81 18.71
C HIS A 77 -6.47 -12.83 20.03
N HIS A 78 -5.84 -11.71 20.39
CA HIS A 78 -5.06 -11.61 21.62
C HIS A 78 -5.91 -11.58 22.90
N TRP A 79 -6.97 -10.79 22.95
CA TRP A 79 -7.75 -10.59 24.18
C TRP A 79 -8.93 -11.55 24.34
N ILE A 80 -9.61 -11.89 23.25
CA ILE A 80 -10.82 -12.73 23.27
C ILE A 80 -10.46 -14.17 22.98
N ASP A 81 -9.83 -14.43 21.84
CA ASP A 81 -9.49 -15.80 21.43
C ASP A 81 -8.28 -16.34 22.25
N ARG A 82 -7.53 -15.44 22.90
CA ARG A 82 -6.35 -15.72 23.75
C ARG A 82 -5.32 -16.61 23.05
N ASP A 83 -5.13 -16.42 21.75
CA ASP A 83 -4.14 -17.15 20.99
C ASP A 83 -2.80 -16.37 20.87
N GLY A 84 -1.76 -17.08 20.42
CA GLY A 84 -0.42 -16.53 20.25
C GLY A 84 -0.22 -15.70 18.97
N THR A 85 -1.27 -15.32 18.23
CA THR A 85 -1.13 -14.66 16.92
C THR A 85 -0.34 -13.35 17.01
N LEU A 86 -0.67 -12.49 17.98
CA LEU A 86 0.05 -11.23 18.18
C LEU A 86 1.49 -11.47 18.66
N THR A 87 1.70 -12.44 19.54
CA THR A 87 3.02 -12.80 20.08
C THR A 87 3.97 -13.26 18.98
N ARG A 88 3.47 -14.06 18.02
CA ARG A 88 4.24 -14.50 16.85
C ARG A 88 4.66 -13.36 15.93
N MET A 89 3.85 -12.30 15.81
CA MET A 89 4.22 -11.09 15.05
C MET A 89 5.33 -10.29 15.73
N LEU A 90 5.40 -10.34 17.07
CA LEU A 90 6.44 -9.70 17.85
C LEU A 90 7.74 -10.52 17.92
N GLY A 91 7.82 -11.65 17.21
CA GLY A 91 8.99 -12.53 17.18
C GLY A 91 9.19 -13.30 18.50
N ARG A 92 8.12 -13.54 19.24
CA ARG A 92 8.11 -14.27 20.51
C ARG A 92 7.34 -15.58 20.43
#